data_AF-A0A0H4PDP1-F1
#
_entry.id   AF-A0A0H4PDP1-F1
#
_cell.length_a   1.000
_cell.length_b   1.000
_cell.length_c   1.000
_cell.angle_alpha   90.00
_cell.angle_beta   90.00
_cell.angle_gamma   90.00
#
_symmetry.space_group_name_H-M   'P 1'
#
loop_
_entity.id
_entity.type
_entity.pdbx_description
1 polymer ?
#
loop_
_entity_poly.entity_id
_entity_poly.type
_entity_poly.pdbx_seq_one_letter_code
_entity_poly.pdbx_strand_id
1 'polypeptide(L)'
;MQFYKVPGIIPRLFNGYTWHKDRNKKTVYLTFDDGPVPSVSDYVLKLLDEHEMKATYFMVGDNVYKNPALANEVIQEGHGIGNHTYHHLRAGKMPLTVYLDDVEQCRKVILEKTGVDTNTFRPPYGWINGPYSRHLSQRYEIILWDVISWDFKSGLNTGVALNKIKEHTENGSIVLFHDQLKSKNNLQKILPGYLEYLSSQGFQTALL
;
A
#
# COMPACT_ATOMS: atom_id res chain seq x y z
N MET A 1 10.84 -18.46 -7.93
CA MET A 1 10.83 -17.31 -8.84
C MET A 1 10.00 -16.20 -8.20
N GLN A 2 10.52 -14.97 -8.10
CA GLN A 2 9.78 -13.82 -7.52
C GLN A 2 9.22 -12.99 -8.68
N PHE A 3 7.92 -12.71 -8.67
CA PHE A 3 7.30 -11.84 -9.66
C PHE A 3 7.24 -10.42 -9.09
N TYR A 4 7.94 -9.49 -9.74
CA TYR A 4 7.95 -8.08 -9.36
C TYR A 4 6.87 -7.27 -10.08
N LYS A 5 6.40 -7.77 -11.23
CA LYS A 5 5.25 -7.25 -11.96
C LYS A 5 4.13 -8.28 -11.99
N VAL A 6 2.90 -7.84 -11.76
CA VAL A 6 1.72 -8.70 -11.94
C VAL A 6 1.57 -9.03 -13.43
N PRO A 7 1.53 -10.31 -13.82
CA PRO A 7 1.32 -10.70 -15.21
C PRO A 7 0.02 -10.13 -15.77
N GLY A 8 0.05 -9.56 -16.99
CA GLY A 8 -1.08 -8.82 -17.57
C GLY A 8 -2.37 -9.64 -17.79
N ILE A 9 -2.30 -10.97 -17.72
CA ILE A 9 -3.49 -11.83 -17.74
C ILE A 9 -4.28 -11.76 -16.43
N ILE A 10 -3.62 -11.51 -15.29
CA ILE A 10 -4.27 -11.50 -13.97
C ILE A 10 -5.26 -10.35 -13.83
N PRO A 11 -4.92 -9.07 -14.10
CA PRO A 11 -5.89 -7.98 -14.02
C PRO A 11 -7.11 -8.18 -14.93
N ARG A 12 -6.94 -8.85 -16.08
CA ARG A 12 -8.04 -9.15 -17.01
C ARG A 12 -9.03 -10.17 -16.43
N LEU A 13 -8.54 -11.12 -15.64
CA LEU A 13 -9.38 -12.11 -14.96
C LEU A 13 -10.07 -11.54 -13.71
N PHE A 14 -9.56 -10.44 -13.17
CA PHE A 14 -10.06 -9.77 -11.96
C PHE A 14 -10.34 -8.29 -12.24
N ASN A 15 -11.29 -8.04 -13.16
CA ASN A 15 -11.61 -6.72 -13.71
C ASN A 15 -12.36 -5.76 -12.75
N GLY A 16 -12.70 -6.21 -11.54
CA GLY A 16 -13.36 -5.40 -10.51
C GLY A 16 -12.41 -4.68 -9.54
N TYR A 17 -11.09 -4.81 -9.75
CA TYR A 17 -10.07 -4.24 -8.87
C TYR A 17 -9.16 -3.27 -9.63
N THR A 18 -8.63 -2.30 -8.91
CA THR A 18 -7.65 -1.35 -9.45
C THR A 18 -6.24 -1.90 -9.25
N TRP A 19 -5.63 -2.36 -10.34
CA TRP A 19 -4.27 -2.89 -10.35
C TRP A 19 -3.23 -1.83 -10.72
N HIS A 20 -3.63 -0.86 -11.53
CA HIS A 20 -2.86 0.31 -11.94
C HIS A 20 -3.83 1.43 -12.31
N LYS A 21 -3.33 2.67 -12.38
CA LYS A 21 -4.08 3.84 -12.84
C LYS A 21 -3.75 4.14 -14.31
N ASP A 22 -4.04 5.37 -14.76
CA ASP A 22 -3.90 5.80 -16.16
C ASP A 22 -2.46 5.65 -16.69
N ARG A 23 -2.29 4.86 -17.75
CA ARG A 23 -1.00 4.61 -18.42
C ARG A 23 -0.54 5.78 -19.30
N ASN A 24 -1.38 6.78 -19.53
CA ASN A 24 -1.04 7.94 -20.36
C ASN A 24 -0.42 9.09 -19.55
N LYS A 25 -0.49 9.03 -18.21
CA LYS A 25 0.08 10.05 -17.32
C LYS A 25 1.36 9.54 -16.69
N LYS A 26 2.38 10.39 -16.67
CA LYS A 26 3.70 10.07 -16.09
C LYS A 26 3.69 10.18 -14.56
N THR A 27 2.82 9.37 -13.95
CA THR A 27 2.52 9.37 -12.53
C THR A 27 2.69 7.96 -11.97
N VAL A 28 3.29 7.83 -10.79
CA VAL A 28 3.39 6.59 -10.03
C VAL A 28 2.66 6.76 -8.70
N TYR A 29 1.94 5.72 -8.27
CA TYR A 29 1.18 5.72 -7.03
C TYR A 29 1.94 4.86 -6.03
N LEU A 30 2.73 5.51 -5.17
CA LEU A 30 3.47 4.85 -4.10
C LEU A 30 2.50 4.40 -3.01
N THR A 31 2.60 3.15 -2.58
CA THR A 31 1.73 2.59 -1.55
C THR A 31 2.51 1.83 -0.50
N PHE A 32 2.07 1.94 0.75
CA PHE A 32 2.67 1.28 1.90
C PHE A 32 1.60 0.51 2.67
N ASP A 33 1.82 -0.77 2.88
CA ASP A 33 0.93 -1.63 3.66
C ASP A 33 1.51 -1.89 5.05
N ASP A 34 0.62 -2.19 6.00
CA ASP A 34 0.86 -2.69 7.37
C ASP A 34 1.13 -1.64 8.44
N GLY A 35 1.46 -0.39 8.09
CA GLY A 35 1.67 0.70 9.03
C GLY A 35 0.42 1.15 9.81
N PRO A 36 0.55 2.18 10.66
CA PRO A 36 1.80 2.88 11.00
C PRO A 36 2.61 2.18 12.08
N VAL A 37 3.93 2.10 11.90
CA VAL A 37 4.87 1.48 12.85
C VAL A 37 6.02 2.46 13.15
N PRO A 38 6.25 2.84 14.43
CA PRO A 38 7.37 3.68 14.80
C PRO A 38 8.72 3.11 14.37
N SER A 39 9.66 4.00 14.05
CA SER A 39 10.95 3.78 13.42
C SER A 39 10.94 3.27 11.96
N VAL A 40 9.77 3.04 11.38
CA VAL A 40 9.61 2.62 9.98
C VAL A 40 8.78 3.63 9.22
N SER A 41 7.55 3.92 9.65
CA SER A 41 6.68 4.86 8.96
C SER A 41 7.23 6.30 9.02
N ASP A 42 7.80 6.73 10.15
CA ASP A 42 8.48 8.03 10.29
C ASP A 42 9.70 8.16 9.35
N TYR A 43 10.46 7.08 9.17
CA TYR A 43 11.54 7.05 8.19
C TYR A 43 11.02 7.23 6.77
N VAL A 44 9.91 6.56 6.43
CA VAL A 44 9.27 6.68 5.11
C VAL A 44 8.74 8.09 4.89
N LEU A 45 8.01 8.67 5.86
CA LEU A 45 7.47 10.02 5.80
C LEU A 45 8.56 11.05 5.53
N LYS A 46 9.61 11.05 6.36
CA LYS A 46 10.77 11.93 6.18
C LYS A 46 11.38 11.79 4.78
N LEU A 47 11.56 10.57 4.31
CA LEU A 47 12.19 10.33 3.01
C LEU A 47 11.29 10.78 1.84
N LEU A 48 9.97 10.63 1.97
CA LEU A 48 9.01 11.14 0.98
C LEU A 48 9.00 12.67 0.96
N ASP A 49 9.06 13.32 2.11
CA ASP A 49 9.16 14.79 2.22
C ASP A 49 10.44 15.33 1.57
N GLU A 50 11.60 14.69 1.84
CA GLU A 50 12.88 15.02 1.20
C GLU A 50 12.85 14.94 -0.34
N HIS A 51 11.94 14.13 -0.91
CA HIS A 51 11.76 13.97 -2.35
C HIS A 51 10.52 14.72 -2.90
N GLU A 52 9.80 15.47 -2.06
CA GLU A 52 8.53 16.13 -2.39
C GLU A 52 7.49 15.16 -2.99
N MET A 53 7.47 13.92 -2.50
CA MET A 53 6.59 12.85 -2.99
C MET A 53 5.44 12.55 -2.03
N LYS A 54 4.30 12.17 -2.59
CA LYS A 54 3.12 11.73 -1.82
C LYS A 54 2.80 10.27 -2.10
N ALA A 55 2.15 9.64 -1.13
CA ALA A 55 1.90 8.20 -1.11
C ALA A 55 0.59 7.90 -0.40
N THR A 56 0.06 6.69 -0.60
CA THR A 56 -1.13 6.18 0.10
C THR A 56 -0.76 5.03 1.02
N TYR A 57 -1.15 5.10 2.29
CA TYR A 57 -0.86 4.10 3.31
C TYR A 57 -2.09 3.25 3.59
N PHE A 58 -2.04 1.95 3.28
CA PHE A 58 -3.07 0.99 3.67
C PHE A 58 -2.77 0.52 5.09
N MET A 59 -3.41 1.17 6.05
CA MET A 59 -3.10 1.00 7.46
C MET A 59 -3.91 -0.12 8.11
N VAL A 60 -3.24 -0.85 9.00
CA VAL A 60 -3.88 -1.85 9.86
C VAL A 60 -4.48 -1.14 11.08
N GLY A 61 -5.77 -1.38 11.35
CA GLY A 61 -6.50 -0.66 12.38
C GLY A 61 -5.88 -0.75 13.79
N ASP A 62 -5.36 -1.92 14.17
CA ASP A 62 -4.64 -2.11 15.43
C ASP A 62 -3.37 -1.23 15.54
N ASN A 63 -2.68 -0.99 14.43
CA ASN A 63 -1.51 -0.11 14.40
C ASN A 63 -1.90 1.37 14.47
N VAL A 64 -3.01 1.77 13.84
CA VAL A 64 -3.58 3.12 13.98
C VAL A 64 -4.00 3.38 15.42
N TYR A 65 -4.65 2.40 16.06
CA TYR A 65 -5.06 2.49 17.45
C TYR A 65 -3.87 2.71 18.39
N LYS A 66 -2.77 1.98 18.17
CA LYS A 66 -1.55 2.06 18.98
C LYS A 66 -0.72 3.31 18.70
N ASN A 67 -0.70 3.79 17.46
CA ASN A 67 0.15 4.90 17.03
C ASN A 67 -0.66 6.04 16.36
N PRO A 68 -1.66 6.62 17.05
CA PRO A 68 -2.56 7.59 16.43
C PRO A 68 -1.84 8.89 16.05
N ALA A 69 -0.80 9.30 16.77
CA ALA A 69 -0.01 10.47 16.42
C ALA A 69 0.66 10.32 15.05
N LEU A 70 1.28 9.16 14.79
CA LEU A 70 1.94 8.87 13.52
C LEU A 70 0.94 8.73 12.37
N ALA A 71 -0.25 8.17 12.63
CA ALA A 71 -1.35 8.16 11.66
C ALA A 71 -1.83 9.58 11.30
N ASN A 72 -1.84 10.52 12.27
CA ASN A 72 -2.17 11.92 12.00
C ASN A 72 -1.08 12.63 11.22
N GLU A 73 0.19 12.36 11.53
CA GLU A 73 1.35 12.91 10.81
C GLU A 73 1.28 12.58 9.31
N VAL A 74 0.92 11.33 8.96
CA VAL A 74 0.65 10.91 7.56
C VAL A 74 -0.33 11.88 6.87
N ILE A 75 -1.43 12.25 7.53
CA ILE A 75 -2.43 13.16 6.95
C ILE A 75 -1.94 14.61 6.94
N GLN A 76 -1.27 15.06 7.99
CA GLN A 76 -0.73 16.42 8.09
C GLN A 76 0.31 16.71 7.01
N GLU A 77 1.09 15.70 6.63
CA GLU A 77 2.04 15.77 5.53
C GLU A 77 1.37 15.57 4.15
N GLY A 78 0.04 15.40 4.08
CA GLY A 78 -0.72 15.33 2.84
C GLY A 78 -0.69 13.97 2.14
N HIS A 79 -0.39 12.89 2.86
CA HIS A 79 -0.51 11.53 2.33
C HIS A 79 -1.96 11.01 2.44
N GLY A 80 -2.27 9.97 1.68
CA GLY A 80 -3.55 9.28 1.72
C GLY A 80 -3.55 8.12 2.72
N ILE A 81 -4.72 7.76 3.27
CA ILE A 81 -4.91 6.54 4.07
C ILE A 81 -5.97 5.67 3.41
N GLY A 82 -5.68 4.38 3.31
CA GLY A 82 -6.58 3.30 2.90
C GLY A 82 -6.78 2.28 4.03
N ASN A 83 -7.85 1.49 3.93
CA ASN A 83 -8.17 0.46 4.92
C ASN A 83 -7.45 -0.86 4.59
N HIS A 84 -6.77 -1.45 5.58
CA HIS A 84 -6.09 -2.75 5.47
C HIS A 84 -6.56 -3.78 6.51
N THR A 85 -7.83 -3.72 6.89
CA THR A 85 -8.45 -4.50 7.98
C THR A 85 -7.89 -4.13 9.37
N TYR A 86 -8.57 -4.50 10.44
CA TYR A 86 -8.14 -4.11 11.79
C TYR A 86 -7.05 -5.04 12.31
N HIS A 87 -7.19 -6.35 12.11
CA HIS A 87 -6.24 -7.35 12.59
C HIS A 87 -5.41 -8.00 11.46
N HIS A 88 -5.34 -7.38 10.29
CA HIS A 88 -4.64 -7.92 9.10
C HIS A 88 -5.20 -9.30 8.70
N LEU A 89 -6.53 -9.44 8.71
CA LEU A 89 -7.21 -10.72 8.44
C LEU A 89 -7.14 -11.10 6.97
N ARG A 90 -7.01 -12.40 6.70
CA ARG A 90 -7.07 -12.93 5.32
C ARG A 90 -8.49 -13.34 4.95
N ALA A 91 -9.01 -12.78 3.86
CA ALA A 91 -10.32 -13.16 3.33
C ALA A 91 -10.41 -14.67 3.04
N GLY A 92 -11.50 -15.31 3.46
CA GLY A 92 -11.73 -16.75 3.33
C GLY A 92 -11.07 -17.62 4.41
N LYS A 93 -10.32 -17.05 5.36
CA LYS A 93 -9.84 -17.77 6.55
C LYS A 93 -10.74 -17.60 7.77
N MET A 94 -11.59 -16.59 7.77
CA MET A 94 -12.63 -16.34 8.78
C MET A 94 -14.01 -16.40 8.14
N PRO A 95 -15.12 -16.39 8.90
CA PRO A 95 -16.45 -16.14 8.34
C PRO A 95 -16.55 -14.75 7.71
N LEU A 96 -17.41 -14.59 6.70
CA LEU A 96 -17.60 -13.32 5.99
C LEU A 96 -17.98 -12.18 6.95
N THR A 97 -18.92 -12.41 7.87
CA THR A 97 -19.37 -11.41 8.85
C THR A 97 -18.21 -10.93 9.73
N VAL A 98 -17.42 -11.85 10.30
CA VAL A 98 -16.24 -11.53 11.10
C VAL A 98 -15.25 -10.67 10.33
N TYR A 99 -15.02 -10.98 9.05
CA TYR A 99 -14.12 -10.19 8.22
C TYR A 99 -14.66 -8.78 7.93
N LEU A 100 -15.96 -8.66 7.65
CA LEU A 100 -16.59 -7.37 7.38
C LEU A 100 -16.62 -6.49 8.64
N ASP A 101 -16.88 -7.09 9.80
CA ASP A 101 -16.79 -6.41 11.09
C ASP A 101 -15.37 -5.90 11.36
N ASP A 102 -14.34 -6.68 11.02
CA ASP A 102 -12.94 -6.30 11.14
C ASP A 102 -12.56 -5.13 10.21
N VAL A 103 -13.06 -5.13 8.96
CA VAL A 103 -12.90 -4.01 8.03
C VAL A 103 -13.59 -2.75 8.55
N GLU A 104 -14.80 -2.88 9.08
CA GLU A 104 -15.56 -1.76 9.62
C GLU A 104 -14.92 -1.22 10.90
N GLN A 105 -14.35 -2.07 11.74
CA GLN A 105 -13.59 -1.67 12.91
C GLN A 105 -12.36 -0.85 12.52
N CYS A 106 -11.63 -1.28 11.47
CA CYS A 106 -10.50 -0.53 10.91
C CYS A 106 -10.94 0.86 10.43
N ARG A 107 -12.05 0.94 9.69
CA ARG A 107 -12.59 2.20 9.21
C ARG A 107 -12.93 3.15 10.36
N LYS A 108 -13.61 2.64 11.39
CA LYS A 108 -14.00 3.43 12.57
C LYS A 108 -12.78 3.99 13.30
N VAL A 109 -11.74 3.19 13.50
CA VAL A 109 -10.54 3.68 14.19
C VAL A 109 -9.74 4.68 13.34
N ILE A 110 -9.65 4.48 12.02
CA ILE A 110 -9.05 5.49 11.12
C ILE A 110 -9.83 6.80 11.25
N LEU A 111 -11.15 6.77 11.06
CA LEU A 111 -12.00 7.97 11.17
C LEU A 111 -11.88 8.65 12.53
N GLU A 112 -11.93 7.89 13.62
CA GLU A 112 -11.84 8.43 14.99
C GLU A 112 -10.48 9.06 15.26
N LYS A 113 -9.39 8.44 14.81
CA LYS A 113 -8.04 8.89 15.15
C LYS A 113 -7.50 9.95 14.20
N THR A 114 -7.89 9.95 12.93
CA THR A 114 -7.32 10.86 11.91
C THR A 114 -8.35 11.79 11.26
N GLY A 115 -9.64 11.58 11.50
CA GLY A 115 -10.72 12.31 10.84
C GLY A 115 -10.98 11.88 9.39
N VAL A 116 -10.28 10.87 8.87
CA VAL A 116 -10.39 10.41 7.49
C VAL A 116 -11.38 9.25 7.38
N ASP A 117 -12.46 9.42 6.61
CA ASP A 117 -13.33 8.31 6.19
C ASP A 117 -12.90 7.80 4.82
N THR A 118 -11.95 6.87 4.80
CA THR A 118 -11.38 6.35 3.54
C THR A 118 -12.37 5.48 2.75
N ASN A 119 -12.32 5.60 1.43
CA ASN A 119 -13.05 4.79 0.46
C ASN A 119 -12.13 3.84 -0.33
N THR A 120 -10.85 3.73 0.01
CA THR A 120 -9.95 2.75 -0.61
C THR A 120 -9.68 1.61 0.36
N PHE A 121 -9.61 0.39 -0.19
CA PHE A 121 -9.37 -0.82 0.57
C PHE A 121 -8.38 -1.71 -0.17
N ARG A 122 -7.38 -2.23 0.55
CA ARG A 122 -6.50 -3.27 0.04
C ARG A 122 -6.68 -4.52 0.90
N PRO A 123 -7.02 -5.69 0.31
CA PRO A 123 -7.12 -6.90 1.08
C PRO A 123 -5.72 -7.36 1.54
N PRO A 124 -5.54 -7.70 2.82
CA PRO A 124 -4.33 -8.35 3.29
C PRO A 124 -3.92 -9.53 2.41
N TYR A 125 -2.61 -9.67 2.20
CA TYR A 125 -2.01 -10.68 1.33
C TYR A 125 -2.40 -10.58 -0.16
N GLY A 126 -2.99 -9.46 -0.60
CA GLY A 126 -3.45 -9.26 -1.98
C GLY A 126 -4.55 -10.23 -2.42
N TRP A 127 -5.28 -10.81 -1.47
CA TRP A 127 -6.24 -11.87 -1.73
C TRP A 127 -7.61 -11.57 -1.16
N ILE A 128 -8.62 -11.57 -2.03
CA ILE A 128 -10.03 -11.49 -1.67
C ILE A 128 -10.86 -12.38 -2.59
N ASN A 129 -11.79 -13.14 -2.03
CA ASN A 129 -12.68 -14.02 -2.79
C ASN A 129 -14.02 -13.31 -3.10
N GLY A 130 -14.81 -13.89 -4.02
CA GLY A 130 -15.99 -13.25 -4.61
C GLY A 130 -17.03 -12.70 -3.63
N PRO A 131 -17.50 -13.46 -2.62
CA PRO A 131 -18.48 -12.96 -1.65
C PRO A 131 -17.99 -11.73 -0.88
N TYR A 132 -16.70 -11.69 -0.54
CA TYR A 132 -16.10 -10.62 0.25
C TYR A 132 -15.93 -9.38 -0.61
N SER A 133 -15.37 -9.55 -1.82
CA SER A 133 -15.17 -8.42 -2.73
C SER A 133 -16.49 -7.80 -3.16
N ARG A 134 -17.53 -8.60 -3.42
CA ARG A 134 -18.87 -8.10 -3.77
C ARG A 134 -19.49 -7.22 -2.67
N HIS A 135 -19.24 -7.55 -1.41
CA HIS A 135 -19.73 -6.74 -0.30
C HIS A 135 -18.90 -5.47 -0.16
N LEU A 136 -17.57 -5.59 -0.14
CA LEU A 136 -16.68 -4.45 0.05
C LEU A 136 -16.73 -3.45 -1.10
N SER A 137 -16.94 -3.90 -2.34
CA SER A 137 -17.03 -3.03 -3.53
C SER A 137 -18.25 -2.11 -3.52
N GLN A 138 -19.20 -2.29 -2.60
CA GLN A 138 -20.33 -1.36 -2.44
C GLN A 138 -19.91 -0.06 -1.76
N ARG A 139 -18.78 -0.08 -1.04
CA ARG A 139 -18.22 1.08 -0.33
C ARG A 139 -16.83 1.46 -0.82
N TYR A 140 -16.00 0.48 -1.14
CA TYR A 140 -14.57 0.67 -1.37
C TYR A 140 -14.17 0.48 -2.82
N GLU A 141 -13.24 1.31 -3.30
CA GLU A 141 -12.36 0.93 -4.41
C GLU A 141 -11.35 -0.09 -3.89
N ILE A 142 -11.38 -1.30 -4.45
CA ILE A 142 -10.44 -2.36 -4.07
C ILE A 142 -9.14 -2.16 -4.84
N ILE A 143 -8.09 -1.75 -4.13
CA ILE A 143 -6.77 -1.42 -4.68
C ILE A 143 -5.82 -2.61 -4.50
N LEU A 144 -5.19 -3.04 -5.58
CA LEU A 144 -4.07 -3.98 -5.58
C LEU A 144 -2.82 -3.25 -6.09
N TRP A 145 -1.91 -3.94 -6.75
CA TRP A 145 -0.68 -3.35 -7.27
C TRP A 145 -0.29 -4.03 -8.56
N ASP A 146 0.43 -3.34 -9.42
CA ASP A 146 1.07 -3.93 -10.58
C ASP A 146 2.56 -4.18 -10.34
N VAL A 147 3.19 -3.45 -9.41
CA VAL A 147 4.61 -3.61 -9.03
C VAL A 147 4.75 -3.83 -7.52
N ILE A 148 5.61 -4.76 -7.09
CA ILE A 148 5.86 -5.08 -5.67
C ILE A 148 7.36 -5.13 -5.35
N SER A 149 7.75 -4.51 -4.24
CA SER A 149 9.16 -4.41 -3.81
C SER A 149 9.74 -5.68 -3.20
N TRP A 150 8.87 -6.55 -2.66
CA TRP A 150 9.23 -7.72 -1.85
C TRP A 150 10.02 -7.40 -0.57
N ASP A 151 10.07 -6.14 -0.14
CA ASP A 151 10.80 -5.67 1.04
C ASP A 151 10.54 -6.48 2.33
N PHE A 152 9.35 -7.02 2.54
CA PHE A 152 9.01 -7.90 3.66
C PHE A 152 9.71 -9.27 3.64
N LYS A 153 10.41 -9.64 2.55
CA LYS A 153 11.00 -10.97 2.38
C LYS A 153 12.39 -11.06 3.05
N SER A 154 12.53 -12.01 3.98
CA SER A 154 13.85 -12.32 4.56
C SER A 154 14.82 -12.87 3.50
N GLY A 155 16.08 -12.45 3.56
CA GLY A 155 17.13 -12.85 2.61
C GLY A 155 16.99 -12.26 1.20
N LEU A 156 16.20 -11.19 1.04
CA LEU A 156 16.06 -10.48 -0.23
C LEU A 156 17.40 -9.90 -0.68
N ASN A 157 17.77 -10.11 -1.94
CA ASN A 157 18.83 -9.34 -2.58
C ASN A 157 18.26 -7.97 -2.96
N THR A 158 18.51 -6.96 -2.13
CA THR A 158 17.90 -5.62 -2.27
C THR A 158 18.35 -4.89 -3.53
N GLY A 159 19.57 -5.13 -4.03
CA GLY A 159 20.03 -4.54 -5.29
C GLY A 159 19.29 -5.11 -6.51
N VAL A 160 19.05 -6.43 -6.53
CA VAL A 160 18.22 -7.07 -7.56
C VAL A 160 16.77 -6.60 -7.46
N ALA A 161 16.23 -6.53 -6.25
CA ALA A 161 14.87 -6.06 -6.02
C ALA A 161 14.67 -4.63 -6.53
N LEU A 162 15.59 -3.73 -6.18
CA LEU A 162 15.59 -2.34 -6.65
C LEU A 162 15.63 -2.27 -8.18
N ASN A 163 16.53 -3.00 -8.83
CA ASN A 163 16.60 -3.00 -10.30
C ASN A 163 15.32 -3.54 -10.93
N LYS A 164 14.70 -4.57 -10.32
CA LYS A 164 13.46 -5.16 -10.84
C LYS A 164 12.25 -4.24 -10.69
N ILE A 165 12.10 -3.53 -9.57
CA ILE A 165 11.01 -2.55 -9.47
C ILE A 165 11.22 -1.39 -10.44
N LYS A 166 12.46 -0.91 -10.65
CA LYS A 166 12.76 0.12 -11.66
C LYS A 166 12.39 -0.36 -13.07
N GLU A 167 12.82 -1.56 -13.45
CA GLU A 167 12.55 -2.19 -14.76
C GLU A 167 11.05 -2.32 -15.05
N HIS A 168 10.24 -2.58 -14.03
CA HIS A 168 8.81 -2.85 -14.18
C HIS A 168 7.90 -1.64 -13.94
N THR A 169 8.44 -0.55 -13.42
CA THR A 169 7.69 0.70 -13.20
C THR A 169 7.36 1.34 -14.53
N GLU A 170 6.09 1.67 -14.71
CA GLU A 170 5.62 2.43 -15.87
C GLU A 170 4.58 3.47 -15.43
N ASN A 171 4.15 4.31 -16.38
CA ASN A 171 3.07 5.27 -16.14
C ASN A 171 1.87 4.61 -15.49
N GLY A 172 1.29 5.21 -14.47
CA GLY A 172 0.12 4.70 -13.75
C GLY A 172 0.40 3.53 -12.82
N SER A 173 1.65 3.08 -12.65
CA SER A 173 1.95 1.97 -11.74
C SER A 173 1.54 2.27 -10.30
N ILE A 174 0.98 1.26 -9.64
CA ILE A 174 0.73 1.23 -8.20
C ILE A 174 1.81 0.32 -7.60
N VAL A 175 2.72 0.93 -6.85
CA VAL A 175 3.93 0.26 -6.37
C VAL A 175 3.77 -0.02 -4.88
N LEU A 176 3.84 -1.31 -4.53
CA LEU A 176 3.67 -1.78 -3.16
C LEU A 176 5.01 -1.92 -2.42
N PHE A 177 5.09 -1.22 -1.29
CA PHE A 177 6.04 -1.40 -0.20
C PHE A 177 5.31 -1.72 1.10
N HIS A 178 6.04 -2.09 2.15
CA HIS A 178 5.46 -2.31 3.47
C HIS A 178 6.22 -1.49 4.51
N ASP A 179 5.53 -0.79 5.40
CA ASP A 179 6.10 0.03 6.47
C ASP A 179 5.95 -0.64 7.85
N GLN A 180 6.32 -1.92 7.92
CA GLN A 180 6.34 -2.75 9.13
C GLN A 180 7.75 -3.11 9.59
N LEU A 181 7.88 -3.61 10.83
CA LEU A 181 9.19 -4.01 11.39
C LEU A 181 9.93 -5.04 10.53
N LYS A 182 9.20 -5.97 9.90
CA LYS A 182 9.78 -7.03 9.07
C LYS A 182 10.44 -6.51 7.79
N SER A 183 9.91 -5.44 7.20
CA SER A 183 10.42 -4.85 5.95
C SER A 183 11.50 -3.80 6.20
N LYS A 184 11.56 -3.20 7.40
CA LYS A 184 12.45 -2.08 7.76
C LYS A 184 13.83 -2.12 7.10
N ASN A 185 14.60 -3.20 7.31
CA ASN A 185 15.98 -3.30 6.82
C ASN A 185 16.09 -3.34 5.29
N ASN A 186 15.14 -3.97 4.61
CA ASN A 186 15.14 -4.04 3.15
C ASN A 186 14.57 -2.75 2.55
N LEU A 187 13.51 -2.21 3.15
CA LEU A 187 12.88 -0.95 2.77
C LEU A 187 13.92 0.18 2.75
N GLN A 188 14.70 0.34 3.83
CA GLN A 188 15.76 1.36 3.93
C GLN A 188 16.86 1.22 2.87
N LYS A 189 17.05 0.02 2.30
CA LYS A 189 18.03 -0.25 1.24
C LYS A 189 17.48 -0.08 -0.17
N ILE A 190 16.16 -0.11 -0.33
CA ILE A 190 15.49 -0.09 -1.65
C ILE A 190 14.85 1.29 -1.90
N LEU A 191 14.11 1.82 -0.93
CA LEU A 191 13.26 2.99 -1.12
C LEU A 191 14.05 4.23 -1.57
N PRO A 192 15.19 4.63 -0.96
CA PRO A 192 15.91 5.83 -1.38
C PRO A 192 16.30 5.80 -2.86
N GLY A 193 16.98 4.72 -3.29
CA GLY A 193 17.39 4.56 -4.68
C GLY A 193 16.22 4.39 -5.66
N TYR A 194 15.02 4.06 -5.18
CA TYR A 194 13.81 4.01 -5.99
C TYR A 194 13.18 5.40 -6.17
N LEU A 195 13.10 6.20 -5.10
CA LEU A 195 12.61 7.59 -5.18
C LEU A 195 13.53 8.45 -6.06
N GLU A 196 14.85 8.33 -5.89
CA GLU A 196 15.84 8.97 -6.77
C GLU A 196 15.62 8.58 -8.25
N TYR A 197 15.31 7.31 -8.50
CA TYR A 197 15.00 6.85 -9.84
C TYR A 197 13.73 7.52 -10.38
N LEU A 198 12.64 7.57 -9.61
CA LEU A 198 11.40 8.22 -10.03
C LEU A 198 11.67 9.69 -10.42
N SER A 199 12.39 10.44 -9.58
CA SER A 199 12.79 11.81 -9.87
C SER A 199 13.65 11.92 -11.13
N SER A 200 14.68 11.08 -11.28
CA SER A 200 15.57 11.09 -12.45
C SER A 200 14.85 10.78 -13.77
N GLN A 201 13.80 9.96 -13.70
CA GLN A 201 12.97 9.64 -14.85
C GLN A 201 11.87 10.66 -15.08
N GLY A 202 11.67 11.63 -14.19
CA GLY A 202 10.61 12.64 -14.28
C GLY A 202 9.22 12.07 -14.03
N PHE A 203 9.09 11.05 -13.19
CA PHE A 203 7.80 10.60 -12.67
C PHE A 203 7.32 11.55 -11.57
N GLN A 204 6.02 11.87 -11.60
CA GLN A 204 5.34 12.48 -10.46
C GLN A 204 4.72 11.39 -9.57
N THR A 205 4.44 11.73 -8.31
CA THR A 205 3.66 10.85 -7.43
C THR A 205 2.29 11.45 -7.12
N ALA A 206 1.31 10.59 -6.87
CA ALA A 206 -0.05 10.99 -6.56
C ALA A 206 -0.73 10.03 -5.58
N LEU A 207 -1.77 10.53 -4.90
CA LEU A 207 -2.65 9.73 -4.06
C LEU A 207 -3.61 8.89 -4.91
N LEU A 208 -4.04 7.75 -4.37
CA LEU A 208 -4.96 6.82 -5.04
C LEU A 208 -6.40 7.31 -5.13
#